data_AF-A0A842LNJ9-F1
#
_entry.id   AF-A0A842LNJ9-F1
#
_cell.length_a   1.000
_cell.length_b   1.000
_cell.length_c   1.000
_cell.angle_alpha   90.00
_cell.angle_beta   90.00
_cell.angle_gamma   90.00
#
_symmetry.space_group_name_H-M   'P 1'
#
loop_
_entity.id
_entity.type
_entity.pdbx_description
1 polymer ?
#
loop_
_entity_poly.entity_id
_entity_poly.type
_entity_poly.pdbx_seq_one_letter_code
_entity_poly.pdbx_strand_id
1 'polypeptide(L)'
;MKLIVGFAVILSGLILWNFNPFIGLTLIAAGASYSIAMIINLRKPETDRVLDERVERINEKAGYFAFWILSLFIALMVFLDRYFNRAEMLELLWFAGMLSFITLRIYFSRRGIE
;
A
#
# COMPACT_ATOMS: atom_id res chain seq x y z
N MET A 1 17.36 12.72 -0.17
CA MET A 1 17.62 12.00 -1.45
C MET A 1 16.61 10.90 -1.75
N LYS A 2 16.19 10.05 -0.79
CA LYS A 2 15.31 8.88 -1.05
C LYS A 2 13.82 9.19 -1.37
N LEU A 3 13.25 10.28 -0.83
CA LEU A 3 11.86 10.72 -1.14
C LEU A 3 11.67 11.17 -2.60
N ILE A 4 12.73 11.69 -3.21
CA ILE A 4 12.74 12.14 -4.61
C ILE A 4 12.45 10.96 -5.56
N VAL A 5 12.88 9.75 -5.19
CA VAL A 5 12.62 8.53 -5.95
C VAL A 5 11.13 8.21 -5.96
N GLY A 6 10.44 8.30 -4.81
CA GLY A 6 8.99 8.09 -4.74
C GLY A 6 8.21 9.08 -5.60
N PHE A 7 8.58 10.36 -5.57
CA PHE A 7 7.98 11.38 -6.44
C PHE A 7 8.28 11.17 -7.93
N ALA A 8 9.50 10.75 -8.28
CA ALA A 8 9.86 10.42 -9.66
C ALA A 8 9.05 9.24 -10.20
N VAL A 9 8.81 8.22 -9.36
CA VAL A 9 7.98 7.05 -9.69
C VAL A 9 6.51 7.49 -9.91
N ILE A 10 5.97 8.37 -9.08
CA ILE A 10 4.62 8.94 -9.27
C ILE A 10 4.53 9.72 -10.59
N LEU A 11 5.51 10.61 -10.86
CA LEU A 11 5.57 11.39 -12.10
C LEU A 11 5.64 10.49 -13.35
N SER A 12 6.43 9.42 -13.29
CA SER A 12 6.53 8.46 -14.39
C SER A 12 5.21 7.71 -14.62
N GLY A 13 4.47 7.39 -13.56
CA GLY A 13 3.13 6.81 -13.65
C GLY A 13 2.10 7.76 -14.26
N LEU A 14 2.17 9.06 -13.94
CA LEU A 14 1.32 10.09 -14.56
C LEU A 14 1.60 10.26 -16.06
N ILE A 15 2.87 10.18 -16.47
CA ILE A 15 3.24 10.22 -17.89
C ILE A 15 2.70 8.98 -18.62
N LEU A 16 2.92 7.80 -18.04
CA LEU A 16 2.53 6.52 -18.62
C LEU A 16 1.02 6.28 -18.63
N TRP A 17 0.26 7.00 -17.80
CA TRP A 17 -1.20 6.96 -17.79
C TRP A 17 -1.81 7.19 -19.18
N ASN A 18 -1.24 8.10 -19.97
CA ASN A 18 -1.74 8.43 -21.30
C ASN A 18 -1.50 7.32 -22.34
N PHE A 19 -0.52 6.44 -22.09
CA PHE A 19 -0.16 5.35 -23.02
C PHE A 19 -0.77 4.03 -22.59
N ASN A 20 -0.71 3.73 -21.30
CA ASN A 20 -1.30 2.54 -20.71
C ASN A 20 -1.75 2.88 -19.28
N PRO A 21 -3.06 3.08 -19.05
CA PRO A 21 -3.58 3.50 -17.75
C PRO A 21 -3.34 2.45 -16.67
N PHE A 22 -3.19 1.18 -17.02
CA PHE A 22 -2.91 0.08 -16.10
C PHE A 22 -1.49 0.21 -15.50
N ILE A 23 -0.51 0.44 -16.36
CA ILE A 23 0.90 0.67 -15.98
C ILE A 23 1.02 2.01 -15.23
N GLY A 24 0.31 3.05 -15.69
CA GLY A 24 0.29 4.35 -15.04
C GLY A 24 -0.23 4.28 -13.59
N LEU A 25 -1.39 3.64 -13.39
CA LEU A 25 -2.01 3.48 -12.07
C LEU A 25 -1.12 2.70 -11.09
N THR A 26 -0.50 1.61 -11.56
CA THR A 26 0.39 0.79 -10.72
C THR A 26 1.64 1.55 -10.30
N LEU A 27 2.23 2.34 -11.19
CA LEU A 27 3.38 3.20 -10.87
C LEU A 27 3.02 4.32 -9.89
N ILE A 28 1.85 4.96 -10.06
CA ILE A 28 1.38 5.97 -9.10
C ILE A 28 1.19 5.36 -7.72
N ALA A 29 0.54 4.19 -7.63
CA ALA A 29 0.31 3.48 -6.37
C ALA A 29 1.63 3.01 -5.72
N ALA A 30 2.59 2.52 -6.51
CA ALA A 30 3.91 2.11 -6.04
C ALA A 30 4.73 3.31 -5.53
N GLY A 31 4.72 4.43 -6.25
CA GLY A 31 5.44 5.64 -5.84
C GLY A 31 4.86 6.28 -4.57
N ALA A 32 3.53 6.27 -4.44
CA ALA A 32 2.84 6.75 -3.24
C ALA A 32 3.16 5.88 -2.01
N SER A 33 3.04 4.56 -2.14
CA SER A 33 3.37 3.62 -1.05
C SER A 33 4.84 3.68 -0.63
N TYR A 34 5.77 3.81 -1.58
CA TYR A 34 7.19 4.02 -1.30
C TYR A 34 7.47 5.33 -0.55
N SER A 35 6.82 6.42 -0.95
CA SER A 35 6.96 7.73 -0.31
C SER A 35 6.47 7.70 1.14
N ILE A 36 5.31 7.07 1.37
CA ILE A 36 4.74 6.86 2.69
C ILE A 36 5.69 6.01 3.55
N ALA A 37 6.19 4.89 3.02
CA ALA A 37 7.14 4.02 3.71
C ALA A 37 8.44 4.75 4.12
N MET A 38 8.96 5.65 3.28
CA MET A 38 10.14 6.46 3.62
C MET A 38 9.87 7.50 4.69
N ILE A 39 8.72 8.17 4.66
CA ILE A 39 8.30 9.11 5.72
C ILE A 39 8.20 8.38 7.06
N ILE A 40 7.68 7.15 7.05
CA ILE A 40 7.59 6.29 8.24
C ILE A 40 8.98 5.87 8.73
N ASN A 41 9.92 5.60 7.83
CA ASN A 41 11.30 5.18 8.16
C ASN A 41 12.13 6.29 8.83
N LEU A 42 11.73 7.56 8.71
CA LEU A 42 12.41 8.69 9.34
C LEU A 42 12.05 8.86 10.83
N ARG A 43 11.06 8.12 11.36
CA ARG A 43 10.66 8.20 12.78
C ARG A 43 11.36 7.12 13.62
N LYS A 44 11.98 7.53 14.73
CA LYS A 44 12.60 6.62 15.71
C LYS A 44 11.55 5.71 16.36
N PRO A 45 11.82 4.41 16.55
CA PRO A 45 10.99 3.55 17.38
C PRO A 45 11.24 3.84 18.87
N GLU A 46 10.16 4.02 19.64
CA GLU A 46 10.24 4.07 21.11
C GLU A 46 9.95 2.69 21.72
N THR A 47 10.80 2.32 22.68
CA THR A 47 10.86 1.05 23.38
C THR A 47 9.99 1.08 24.63
N ASP A 48 9.07 0.10 24.78
CA ASP A 48 8.74 -0.60 26.04
C ASP A 48 7.37 -1.32 25.94
N ARG A 49 7.33 -2.57 25.40
CA ARG A 49 6.28 -3.61 25.65
C ARG A 49 6.81 -5.02 25.31
N VAL A 50 6.21 -6.06 25.90
CA VAL A 50 6.51 -7.48 25.63
C VAL A 50 6.31 -7.80 24.14
N LEU A 51 7.28 -8.48 23.53
CA LEU A 51 7.45 -8.59 22.07
C LEU A 51 6.26 -9.28 21.36
N ASP A 52 5.68 -10.31 21.98
CA ASP A 52 4.68 -11.17 21.33
C ASP A 52 3.30 -10.51 21.22
N GLU A 53 2.78 -9.92 22.30
CA GLU A 53 1.53 -9.16 22.28
C GLU A 53 1.58 -7.97 21.32
N ARG A 54 2.78 -7.38 21.15
CA ARG A 54 3.00 -6.29 20.21
C ARG A 54 2.84 -6.78 18.76
N VAL A 55 3.43 -7.91 18.41
CA VAL A 55 3.37 -8.48 17.06
C VAL A 55 1.95 -8.90 16.69
N GLU A 56 1.22 -9.51 17.63
CA GLU A 56 -0.18 -9.91 17.43
C GLU A 56 -1.06 -8.69 17.12
N ARG A 57 -1.00 -7.65 17.95
CA ARG A 57 -1.78 -6.42 17.75
C ARG A 57 -1.41 -5.67 16.46
N ILE A 58 -0.14 -5.70 16.07
CA ILE A 58 0.32 -5.15 14.79
C ILE A 58 -0.33 -5.91 13.62
N ASN A 59 -0.33 -7.24 13.68
CA ASN A 59 -0.93 -8.07 12.64
C ASN A 59 -2.44 -7.87 12.55
N GLU A 60 -3.14 -7.79 13.68
CA GLU A 60 -4.58 -7.51 13.71
C GLU A 60 -4.92 -6.15 13.12
N LYS A 61 -4.23 -5.08 13.54
CA LYS A 61 -4.43 -3.73 12.98
C LYS A 61 -4.11 -3.72 11.49
N ALA A 62 -2.97 -4.29 11.08
CA ALA A 62 -2.59 -4.35 9.68
C ALA A 62 -3.61 -5.13 8.83
N GLY A 63 -4.09 -6.26 9.34
CA GLY A 63 -5.12 -7.07 8.70
C GLY A 63 -6.44 -6.32 8.56
N TYR A 64 -6.90 -5.66 9.62
CA TYR A 64 -8.14 -4.87 9.61
C TYR A 64 -8.10 -3.75 8.56
N PHE A 65 -7.03 -2.95 8.54
CA PHE A 65 -6.90 -1.87 7.56
C PHE A 65 -6.69 -2.39 6.14
N ALA A 66 -5.92 -3.48 5.96
CA ALA A 66 -5.72 -4.11 4.66
C ALA A 66 -7.04 -4.68 4.10
N PHE A 67 -7.88 -5.26 4.96
CA PHE A 67 -9.21 -5.72 4.60
C PHE A 67 -10.07 -4.58 4.03
N TRP A 68 -10.16 -3.44 4.73
CA TRP A 68 -10.94 -2.30 4.24
C TRP A 68 -10.38 -1.69 2.95
N ILE A 69 -9.05 -1.61 2.82
CA ILE A 69 -8.40 -1.18 1.57
C ILE A 69 -8.77 -2.12 0.43
N LEU A 70 -8.70 -3.43 0.66
CA LEU A 70 -9.07 -4.44 -0.33
C LEU A 70 -10.56 -4.33 -0.70
N SER A 71 -11.46 -4.18 0.27
CA SER A 71 -12.90 -3.98 0.00
C SER A 71 -13.16 -2.74 -0.86
N LEU A 72 -12.46 -1.63 -0.59
CA LEU A 72 -12.55 -0.42 -1.42
C LEU A 72 -12.06 -0.67 -2.84
N PHE A 73 -10.92 -1.37 -2.99
CA PHE A 73 -10.38 -1.75 -4.30
C PHE A 73 -11.33 -2.68 -5.06
N ILE A 74 -11.96 -3.64 -4.40
CA ILE A 74 -12.99 -4.51 -5.00
C ILE A 74 -14.16 -3.66 -5.51
N ALA A 75 -14.68 -2.74 -4.69
CA ALA A 75 -15.79 -1.88 -5.08
C ALA A 75 -15.44 -1.00 -6.31
N LEU A 76 -14.23 -0.44 -6.33
CA LEU A 76 -13.72 0.32 -7.48
C LEU A 76 -13.59 -0.55 -8.73
N MET A 77 -13.06 -1.76 -8.59
CA MET A 77 -12.87 -2.67 -9.71
C MET A 77 -14.20 -3.17 -10.28
N VAL A 78 -15.20 -3.44 -9.43
CA VAL A 78 -16.57 -3.76 -9.86
C VAL A 78 -17.18 -2.57 -10.63
N PHE A 79 -16.96 -1.34 -10.17
CA PHE A 79 -17.41 -0.15 -10.89
C PHE A 79 -16.71 0.02 -12.25
N LEU A 80 -15.46 -0.40 -12.34
CA LEU A 80 -14.64 -0.34 -13.55
C LEU A 80 -14.63 -1.65 -14.36
N ASP A 81 -15.51 -2.62 -14.05
CA ASP A 81 -15.53 -3.98 -14.63
C ASP A 81 -15.58 -3.97 -16.17
N ARG A 82 -16.17 -2.94 -16.77
CA ARG A 82 -16.20 -2.77 -18.24
C ARG A 82 -14.82 -2.53 -18.88
N TYR A 83 -13.84 -2.07 -18.12
CA TYR A 83 -12.52 -1.68 -18.62
C TYR A 83 -11.43 -2.73 -18.38
N PHE A 84 -11.68 -3.73 -17.54
CA PHE A 84 -10.68 -4.70 -17.11
C PHE A 84 -11.14 -6.13 -17.36
N ASN A 85 -10.20 -6.99 -17.72
CA ASN A 85 -10.46 -8.42 -17.75
C ASN A 85 -10.55 -8.96 -16.31
N ARG A 86 -11.47 -9.90 -16.04
CA ARG A 86 -11.65 -10.49 -14.71
C ARG A 86 -10.38 -11.13 -14.14
N ALA A 87 -9.55 -11.73 -14.99
CA ALA A 87 -8.29 -12.32 -14.58
C ALA A 87 -7.30 -11.25 -14.08
N GLU A 88 -7.15 -10.17 -14.85
CA GLU A 88 -6.28 -9.02 -14.51
C GLU A 88 -6.78 -8.30 -13.24
N MET A 89 -8.10 -8.18 -13.09
CA MET A 89 -8.75 -7.60 -11.92
C MET A 89 -8.44 -8.42 -10.65
N LEU A 90 -8.55 -9.75 -10.72
CA LEU A 90 -8.23 -10.64 -9.59
C LEU A 90 -6.75 -10.56 -9.21
N GLU A 91 -5.86 -10.52 -10.20
CA GLU A 91 -4.43 -10.38 -9.97
C GLU A 91 -4.08 -9.04 -9.29
N LEU A 92 -4.65 -7.93 -9.78
CA LEU A 92 -4.52 -6.61 -9.14
C LEU A 92 -5.02 -6.60 -7.70
N LEU A 93 -6.18 -7.20 -7.44
CA LEU A 93 -6.76 -7.26 -6.11
C LEU A 93 -5.87 -8.05 -5.14
N TRP A 94 -5.32 -9.18 -5.60
CA TRP A 94 -4.37 -9.96 -4.81
C TRP A 94 -3.12 -9.16 -4.44
N PHE A 95 -2.51 -8.49 -5.42
CA PHE A 95 -1.33 -7.65 -5.19
C PHE A 95 -1.64 -6.47 -4.26
N ALA A 96 -2.77 -5.79 -4.46
CA ALA A 96 -3.19 -4.68 -3.60
C ALA A 96 -3.42 -5.12 -2.15
N GLY A 97 -4.04 -6.29 -1.93
CA GLY A 97 -4.25 -6.87 -0.60
C GLY A 97 -2.93 -7.22 0.09
N MET A 98 -2.03 -7.93 -0.58
CA MET A 98 -0.72 -8.29 -0.03
C MET A 98 0.12 -7.05 0.31
N LEU A 99 0.23 -6.11 -0.63
CA LEU A 99 1.04 -4.91 -0.46
C LEU A 99 0.51 -4.00 0.63
N SER A 100 -0.81 -3.85 0.73
CA SER A 100 -1.43 -3.07 1.82
C SER A 100 -1.15 -3.69 3.18
N PHE A 101 -1.31 -5.02 3.33
CA PHE A 101 -1.01 -5.71 4.58
C PHE A 101 0.46 -5.57 4.99
N ILE A 102 1.41 -5.84 4.08
CA ILE A 102 2.84 -5.74 4.36
C ILE A 102 3.21 -4.30 4.76
N THR A 103 2.70 -3.31 4.01
CA THR A 103 2.98 -1.90 4.28
C THR A 103 2.43 -1.46 5.64
N LEU A 104 1.20 -1.87 5.96
CA LEU A 104 0.56 -1.55 7.24
C LEU A 104 1.23 -2.27 8.42
N ARG A 105 1.66 -3.51 8.23
CA ARG A 105 2.40 -4.27 9.25
C ARG A 105 3.71 -3.57 9.59
N ILE A 106 4.46 -3.13 8.57
CA ILE A 106 5.69 -2.34 8.76
C ILE A 106 5.37 -1.00 9.43
N TYR A 107 4.29 -0.34 9.02
CA TYR A 107 3.85 0.92 9.61
C TYR A 107 3.54 0.80 11.10
N PHE A 108 2.69 -0.15 11.50
CA PHE A 108 2.34 -0.36 12.90
C PHE A 108 3.48 -0.95 13.72
N SER A 109 4.40 -1.71 13.11
CA SER A 109 5.65 -2.15 13.76
C SER A 109 6.57 -0.99 14.12
N ARG A 110 6.49 0.13 13.39
CA ARG A 110 7.29 1.34 13.66
C ARG A 110 6.55 2.38 14.47
N ARG A 111 5.22 2.34 14.52
CA ARG A 111 4.42 3.23 15.37
C ARG A 111 4.47 2.73 16.82
N GLY A 112 4.93 3.59 17.74
CA GLY A 112 4.70 3.39 19.17
C GLY A 112 3.20 3.29 19.45
N ILE A 113 2.84 2.50 20.45
CA ILE A 113 1.44 2.23 20.76
C ILE A 113 0.87 3.46 21.47
N GLU A 114 -0.05 4.17 20.81
CA GLU A 114 -1.01 5.05 21.49
C GLU A 114 -1.79 4.25 22.55
#